data_AF-A0A3N0V7R5-F1
#
_entry.id   AF-A0A3N0V7R5-F1
#
_cell.length_a   1.000
_cell.length_b   1.000
_cell.length_c   1.000
_cell.angle_alpha   90.00
_cell.angle_beta   90.00
_cell.angle_gamma   90.00
#
_symmetry.space_group_name_H-M   'P 1'
#
loop_
_entity.id
_entity.type
_entity.pdbx_description
1 polymer ?
#
loop_
_entity_poly.entity_id
_entity_poly.type
_entity_poly.pdbx_seq_one_letter_code
_entity_poly.pdbx_strand_id
1 'polypeptide(L)'
;MVPARHQSGGCQQLLFSWAAGARLQGRCRCRRLRRHCPAARARMSYATYSDLVERESEDTIYAAADNDRDGELSAAELLAIDKALADATGEMNSYIGQRHDLPLPTAPVWAAQICIDIALYRLSRMADALTNELRQRYADAVAFLKRVSKGEAGLGLAAEATPPITAAGEIRGGEILVESQPRLFGRNRRGVR
;
A
#
# COMPACT_ATOMS: atom_id res chain seq x y z
N MET A 1 20.06 -32.26 -59.98
CA MET A 1 20.93 -31.72 -58.92
C MET A 1 21.10 -30.23 -59.21
N VAL A 2 20.35 -29.38 -58.51
CA VAL A 2 20.15 -27.93 -58.76
C VAL A 2 20.23 -27.26 -57.37
N PRO A 3 20.65 -26.00 -57.17
CA PRO A 3 21.89 -25.32 -57.58
C PRO A 3 22.43 -24.39 -56.44
N ALA A 4 23.31 -23.45 -56.81
CA ALA A 4 23.48 -22.10 -56.23
C ALA A 4 24.30 -21.91 -54.93
N ARG A 5 25.48 -21.29 -55.11
CA ARG A 5 26.24 -20.57 -54.08
C ARG A 5 26.23 -19.06 -54.38
N HIS A 6 26.12 -18.31 -53.28
CA HIS A 6 26.58 -16.93 -53.02
C HIS A 6 25.96 -15.80 -53.85
N GLN A 7 25.09 -14.97 -53.25
CA GLN A 7 25.36 -13.84 -52.32
C GLN A 7 26.20 -12.72 -52.94
N SER A 8 25.52 -11.63 -53.31
CA SER A 8 25.88 -10.26 -52.97
C SER A 8 24.81 -9.32 -53.53
N GLY A 9 24.28 -8.42 -52.71
CA GLY A 9 23.37 -7.37 -53.18
C GLY A 9 22.54 -6.81 -52.03
N GLY A 10 23.07 -5.76 -51.39
CA GLY A 10 22.33 -5.00 -50.40
C GLY A 10 21.15 -4.25 -51.04
N CYS A 11 20.13 -4.00 -50.23
CA CYS A 11 19.13 -2.95 -50.42
C CYS A 11 18.37 -2.87 -49.09
N GLN A 12 18.83 -2.03 -48.16
CA GLN A 12 18.18 -0.74 -47.91
C GLN A 12 16.65 -0.85 -47.86
N GLN A 13 16.17 -0.85 -46.61
CA GLN A 13 15.03 -0.06 -46.13
C GLN A 13 14.04 0.37 -47.20
N LEU A 14 12.83 -0.20 -47.20
CA LEU A 14 11.63 0.56 -47.54
C LEU A 14 10.38 -0.16 -46.98
N LEU A 15 9.64 0.62 -46.20
CA LEU A 15 8.17 0.73 -46.21
C LEU A 15 7.34 -0.31 -45.43
N PHE A 16 6.87 0.18 -44.28
CA PHE A 16 5.46 0.14 -43.86
C PHE A 16 4.53 -0.60 -44.84
N SER A 17 4.15 -1.82 -44.45
CA SER A 17 2.96 -2.47 -44.97
C SER A 17 2.12 -2.95 -43.79
N TRP A 18 0.93 -2.38 -43.73
CA TRP A 18 -0.11 -2.63 -42.75
C TRP A 18 -0.92 -3.83 -43.26
N ALA A 19 -0.69 -5.03 -42.72
CA ALA A 19 -1.61 -6.15 -42.90
C ALA A 19 -1.33 -7.28 -41.89
N ALA A 20 -2.43 -7.83 -41.37
CA ALA A 20 -2.55 -9.16 -40.78
C ALA A 20 -1.98 -9.36 -39.36
N GLY A 21 -2.84 -9.14 -38.36
CA GLY A 21 -3.26 -10.25 -37.50
C GLY A 21 -2.16 -11.13 -36.89
N ALA A 22 -1.16 -10.55 -36.23
CA ALA A 22 -0.29 -11.31 -35.36
C ALA A 22 -0.89 -11.32 -33.95
N ARG A 23 -1.80 -12.26 -33.69
CA ARG A 23 -1.97 -12.79 -32.33
C ARG A 23 -0.58 -13.12 -31.84
N LEU A 24 -0.05 -12.36 -30.88
CA LEU A 24 1.10 -12.74 -30.08
C LEU A 24 0.70 -13.92 -29.19
N GLN A 25 0.38 -15.06 -29.81
CA GLN A 25 0.41 -16.37 -29.18
C GLN A 25 1.88 -16.81 -29.14
N GLY A 26 2.68 -16.08 -28.37
CA GLY A 26 3.88 -16.61 -27.74
C GLY A 26 3.43 -17.63 -26.69
N ARG A 27 2.95 -18.78 -27.13
CA ARG A 27 2.74 -19.95 -26.28
C ARG A 27 4.12 -20.43 -25.84
N CYS A 28 4.64 -19.87 -24.75
CA CYS A 28 5.81 -20.40 -24.06
C CYS A 28 5.54 -21.87 -23.73
N ARG A 29 6.22 -22.75 -24.45
CA ARG A 29 6.01 -24.20 -24.51
C ARG A 29 6.59 -24.93 -23.29
N CYS A 30 6.54 -24.32 -22.10
CA CYS A 30 7.05 -24.90 -20.85
C CYS A 30 5.91 -25.55 -20.06
N ARG A 31 5.42 -26.70 -20.55
CA ARG A 31 4.26 -27.40 -19.96
C ARG A 31 4.56 -28.17 -18.65
N ARG A 32 5.80 -28.14 -18.14
CA ARG A 32 6.24 -28.98 -16.99
C ARG A 32 6.72 -28.22 -15.73
N LEU A 33 6.67 -26.90 -15.70
CA LEU A 33 6.98 -26.12 -14.47
C LEU A 33 5.97 -24.97 -14.33
N ARG A 34 4.75 -25.28 -13.92
CA ARG A 34 3.70 -24.28 -13.60
C ARG A 34 3.98 -23.47 -12.31
N ARG A 35 5.24 -23.27 -11.88
CA ARG A 35 5.51 -22.60 -10.59
C ARG A 35 6.56 -21.48 -10.59
N HIS A 36 7.35 -21.31 -11.65
CA HIS A 36 8.41 -20.29 -11.65
C HIS A 36 8.48 -19.53 -12.98
N CYS A 37 7.40 -18.83 -13.33
CA CYS A 37 7.50 -17.72 -14.27
C CYS A 37 7.68 -16.44 -13.41
N PRO A 38 8.87 -15.82 -13.37
CA PRO A 38 9.11 -14.62 -12.55
C PRO A 38 8.36 -13.37 -13.07
N ALA A 39 7.72 -13.46 -14.24
CA ALA A 39 7.03 -12.34 -14.89
C ALA A 39 5.56 -12.13 -14.46
N ALA A 40 5.00 -12.92 -13.54
CA ALA A 40 3.54 -12.92 -13.29
C ALA A 40 3.14 -12.57 -11.85
N ARG A 41 3.95 -11.80 -11.14
CA ARG A 41 3.45 -11.02 -10.00
C ARG A 41 3.93 -9.59 -10.19
N ALA A 42 3.13 -8.81 -10.95
CA ALA A 42 3.11 -7.38 -10.72
C ALA A 42 2.75 -7.22 -9.23
N ARG A 43 3.76 -7.01 -8.39
CA ARG A 43 3.56 -6.63 -7.00
C ARG A 43 2.94 -5.23 -7.09
N MET A 44 1.62 -5.17 -6.99
CA MET A 44 0.95 -3.90 -6.74
C MET A 44 1.38 -3.48 -5.33
N SER A 45 2.26 -2.48 -5.25
CA SER A 45 2.58 -1.82 -4.00
C SER A 45 1.37 -1.02 -3.52
N TYR A 46 1.23 -0.85 -2.20
CA TYR A 46 0.14 -0.03 -1.64
C TYR A 46 0.35 1.47 -1.83
N ALA A 47 1.58 1.88 -2.16
CA ALA A 47 1.95 3.25 -2.46
C ALA A 47 2.89 3.27 -3.67
N THR A 48 2.88 4.41 -4.36
CA THR A 48 3.72 4.72 -5.52
C THR A 48 4.68 5.87 -5.19
N TYR A 49 5.63 6.14 -6.08
CA TYR A 49 6.53 7.29 -5.93
C TYR A 49 5.77 8.62 -5.83
N SER A 50 4.68 8.81 -6.58
CA SER A 50 3.87 10.03 -6.48
C SER A 50 3.25 10.20 -5.09
N ASP A 51 2.75 9.12 -4.48
CA ASP A 51 2.19 9.19 -3.12
C ASP A 51 3.26 9.57 -2.08
N LEU A 52 4.51 9.17 -2.32
CA LEU A 52 5.64 9.48 -1.46
C LEU A 52 6.02 10.97 -1.56
N VAL A 53 6.08 11.52 -2.76
CA VAL A 53 6.35 12.96 -3.01
C VAL A 53 5.21 13.86 -2.51
N GLU A 54 3.96 13.41 -2.60
CA GLU A 54 2.81 14.19 -2.11
C GLU A 54 2.74 14.30 -0.58
N ARG A 55 3.35 13.34 0.14
CA ARG A 55 3.19 13.20 1.60
C ARG A 55 4.43 13.58 2.39
N GLU A 56 5.61 13.29 1.85
CA GLU A 56 6.89 13.60 2.48
C GLU A 56 7.54 14.80 1.80
N SER A 57 8.27 15.58 2.57
CA SER A 57 9.07 16.68 2.04
C SER A 57 10.20 16.16 1.15
N GLU A 58 10.56 16.91 0.12
CA GLU A 58 11.68 16.56 -0.77
C GLU A 58 12.96 16.27 0.03
N ASP A 59 13.29 17.09 1.03
CA ASP A 59 14.48 16.92 1.88
C ASP A 59 14.56 15.54 2.55
N THR A 60 13.43 14.99 3.01
CA THR A 60 13.42 13.67 3.68
C THR A 60 13.58 12.54 2.67
N ILE A 61 13.10 12.73 1.45
CA ILE A 61 13.25 11.79 0.34
C ILE A 61 14.71 11.77 -0.11
N TYR A 62 15.32 12.93 -0.37
CA TYR A 62 16.74 13.02 -0.72
C TYR A 62 17.62 12.46 0.40
N ALA A 63 17.41 12.85 1.65
CA ALA A 63 18.19 12.30 2.77
C ALA A 63 18.13 10.76 2.90
N ALA A 64 17.05 10.13 2.43
CA ALA A 64 16.88 8.68 2.49
C ALA A 64 17.32 7.94 1.22
N ALA A 65 17.26 8.58 0.04
CA ALA A 65 17.44 7.92 -1.25
C ALA A 65 18.68 8.38 -2.02
N ASP A 66 19.14 9.61 -1.82
CA ASP A 66 20.35 10.18 -2.43
C ASP A 66 21.59 9.69 -1.66
N ASN A 67 22.29 8.70 -2.26
CA ASN A 67 23.43 8.07 -1.60
C ASN A 67 24.76 8.75 -1.93
N ASP A 68 24.88 9.38 -3.09
CA ASP A 68 26.11 10.06 -3.54
C ASP A 68 26.14 11.56 -3.22
N ARG A 69 25.01 12.11 -2.73
CA ARG A 69 24.81 13.48 -2.27
C ARG A 69 25.01 14.50 -3.39
N ASP A 70 24.62 14.13 -4.60
CA ASP A 70 24.70 15.02 -5.76
C ASP A 70 23.45 15.92 -5.92
N GLY A 71 22.40 15.66 -5.13
CA GLY A 71 21.15 16.42 -5.14
C GLY A 71 20.19 16.03 -6.27
N GLU A 72 20.44 14.92 -6.99
CA GLU A 72 19.58 14.38 -8.02
C GLU A 72 19.27 12.89 -7.75
N LEU A 73 18.04 12.46 -8.02
CA LEU A 73 17.70 11.04 -7.92
C LEU A 73 18.01 10.33 -9.23
N SER A 74 19.04 9.49 -9.22
CA SER A 74 19.39 8.65 -10.35
C SER A 74 18.32 7.58 -10.62
N ALA A 75 18.32 7.02 -11.84
CA ALA A 75 17.42 5.92 -12.19
C ALA A 75 17.61 4.68 -11.28
N ALA A 76 18.82 4.49 -10.72
CA ALA A 76 19.10 3.41 -9.79
C ALA A 76 18.42 3.63 -8.42
N GLU A 77 18.33 4.87 -7.97
CA GLU A 77 17.72 5.25 -6.69
C GLU A 77 16.20 5.25 -6.77
N LEU A 78 15.62 5.70 -7.89
CA LEU A 78 14.19 5.52 -8.15
C LEU A 78 13.80 4.04 -8.10
N LEU A 79 14.62 3.16 -8.69
CA LEU A 79 14.43 1.71 -8.58
C LEU A 79 14.61 1.17 -7.16
N ALA A 80 15.46 1.80 -6.35
CA ALA A 80 15.63 1.44 -4.94
C ALA A 80 14.39 1.83 -4.11
N ILE A 81 13.80 3.00 -4.37
CA ILE A 81 12.55 3.45 -3.76
C ILE A 81 11.41 2.49 -4.09
N ASP A 82 11.24 2.13 -5.37
CA ASP A 82 10.20 1.19 -5.79
C ASP A 82 10.37 -0.20 -5.13
N LYS A 83 11.60 -0.68 -5.01
CA LYS A 83 11.90 -1.92 -4.28
C LYS A 83 11.55 -1.81 -2.79
N ALA A 84 11.90 -0.69 -2.15
CA ALA A 84 11.57 -0.46 -0.75
C ALA A 84 10.05 -0.43 -0.51
N LEU A 85 9.29 0.23 -1.39
CA LEU A 85 7.81 0.22 -1.36
C LEU A 85 7.23 -1.18 -1.58
N ALA A 86 7.80 -1.95 -2.52
CA ALA A 86 7.38 -3.32 -2.77
C ALA A 86 7.67 -4.25 -1.58
N ASP A 87 8.77 -4.04 -0.86
CA ASP A 87 9.13 -4.81 0.33
C ASP A 87 8.31 -4.41 1.55
N ALA A 88 8.05 -3.12 1.74
CA ALA A 88 7.12 -2.61 2.74
C ALA A 88 5.71 -3.20 2.55
N THR A 89 5.24 -3.26 1.30
CA THR A 89 3.98 -3.93 0.94
C THR A 89 4.01 -5.42 1.32
N GLY A 90 5.12 -6.10 1.08
CA GLY A 90 5.30 -7.50 1.49
C GLY A 90 5.22 -7.69 3.01
N GLU A 91 5.82 -6.78 3.78
CA GLU A 91 5.75 -6.77 5.24
C GLU A 91 4.31 -6.52 5.72
N MET A 92 3.62 -5.51 5.21
CA MET A 92 2.22 -5.23 5.53
C MET A 92 1.31 -6.43 5.25
N ASN A 93 1.49 -7.08 4.09
CA ASN A 93 0.72 -8.25 3.71
C ASN A 93 0.89 -9.44 4.67
N SER A 94 2.04 -9.56 5.33
CA SER A 94 2.26 -10.63 6.31
C SER A 94 1.40 -10.48 7.57
N TYR A 95 1.09 -9.24 7.96
CA TYR A 95 0.21 -8.93 9.09
C TYR A 95 -1.27 -8.97 8.70
N ILE A 96 -1.61 -8.37 7.55
CA ILE A 96 -3.00 -8.30 7.07
C ILE A 96 -3.52 -9.70 6.68
N GLY A 97 -2.66 -10.52 6.06
CA GLY A 97 -2.99 -11.87 5.60
C GLY A 97 -3.32 -12.87 6.71
N GLN A 98 -3.19 -12.50 7.98
CA GLN A 98 -3.64 -13.31 9.10
C GLN A 98 -5.17 -13.34 9.23
N ARG A 99 -5.85 -12.30 8.76
CA ARG A 99 -7.31 -12.13 8.92
C ARG A 99 -8.06 -11.86 7.63
N HIS A 100 -7.38 -11.31 6.62
CA HIS A 100 -8.00 -10.92 5.37
C HIS A 100 -7.41 -11.73 4.21
N ASP A 101 -8.28 -12.17 3.31
CA ASP A 101 -7.85 -12.80 2.07
C ASP A 101 -7.20 -11.75 1.15
N LEU A 102 -6.01 -12.11 0.64
CA LEU A 102 -5.30 -11.31 -0.35
C LEU A 102 -5.51 -11.91 -1.74
N PRO A 103 -5.72 -11.08 -2.79
CA PRO A 103 -5.51 -9.63 -2.82
C PRO A 103 -6.68 -8.81 -2.26
N LEU A 104 -6.37 -7.72 -1.54
CA LEU A 104 -7.37 -6.77 -1.06
C LEU A 104 -8.05 -6.08 -2.26
N PRO A 105 -9.39 -6.05 -2.35
CA PRO A 105 -10.09 -5.44 -3.49
C PRO A 105 -9.97 -3.92 -3.51
N THR A 106 -9.93 -3.30 -2.32
CA THR A 106 -9.75 -1.86 -2.14
C THR A 106 -8.79 -1.65 -0.99
N ALA A 107 -7.65 -0.97 -1.23
CA ALA A 107 -6.75 -0.58 -0.15
C ALA A 107 -7.24 0.75 0.45
N PRO A 108 -7.32 0.87 1.78
CA PRO A 108 -7.70 2.13 2.42
C PRO A 108 -6.56 3.15 2.36
N VAL A 109 -6.88 4.45 2.44
CA VAL A 109 -5.92 5.56 2.33
C VAL A 109 -4.78 5.48 3.34
N TRP A 110 -5.07 5.01 4.57
CA TRP A 110 -4.04 4.87 5.61
C TRP A 110 -3.00 3.78 5.27
N ALA A 111 -3.32 2.82 4.40
CA ALA A 111 -2.38 1.77 4.01
C ALA A 111 -1.21 2.35 3.19
N ALA A 112 -1.48 3.33 2.33
CA ALA A 112 -0.43 4.03 1.59
C ALA A 112 0.55 4.74 2.56
N GLN A 113 0.02 5.40 3.59
CA GLN A 113 0.84 6.10 4.59
C GLN A 113 1.75 5.15 5.36
N ILE A 114 1.20 4.04 5.87
CA ILE A 114 1.99 3.02 6.58
C ILE A 114 3.04 2.38 5.67
N CYS A 115 2.70 2.18 4.39
CA CYS A 115 3.65 1.66 3.40
C CYS A 115 4.84 2.62 3.22
N ILE A 116 4.57 3.92 3.12
CA ILE A 116 5.59 4.96 3.00
C ILE A 116 6.45 5.03 4.27
N ASP A 117 5.85 5.03 5.47
CA ASP A 117 6.59 5.03 6.75
C ASP A 117 7.60 3.88 6.84
N ILE A 118 7.18 2.68 6.46
CA ILE A 118 8.04 1.48 6.48
C ILE A 118 9.12 1.57 5.41
N ALA A 119 8.78 2.03 4.20
CA ALA A 119 9.74 2.17 3.10
C ALA A 119 10.81 3.23 3.42
N LEU A 120 10.41 4.39 3.95
CA LEU A 120 11.30 5.49 4.32
C LEU A 120 12.27 5.08 5.43
N TYR A 121 11.79 4.34 6.45
CA TYR A 121 12.65 3.76 7.47
C TYR A 121 13.70 2.80 6.88
N ARG A 122 13.31 1.99 5.90
CA ARG A 122 14.23 1.05 5.24
C ARG A 122 15.29 1.76 4.40
N LEU A 123 14.90 2.78 3.64
CA LEU A 123 15.80 3.59 2.83
C LEU A 123 16.80 4.37 3.70
N SER A 124 16.29 5.12 4.68
CA SER A 124 17.14 5.89 5.63
C SER A 124 18.08 5.01 6.45
N ARG A 125 17.71 3.77 6.74
CA ARG A 125 18.61 2.79 7.38
C ARG A 125 19.78 2.38 6.48
N MET A 126 19.59 2.31 5.16
CA MET A 126 20.65 1.95 4.22
C MET A 126 21.59 3.12 3.94
N ALA A 127 21.05 4.35 3.95
CA ALA A 127 21.80 5.60 3.73
C ALA A 127 22.49 6.13 5.01
N ASP A 128 22.44 5.41 6.14
CA ASP A 128 22.92 5.85 7.46
C ASP A 128 22.36 7.21 7.93
N ALA A 129 21.22 7.63 7.38
CA ALA A 129 20.53 8.89 7.67
C ALA A 129 19.36 8.72 8.66
N LEU A 130 19.45 7.71 9.53
CA LEU A 130 18.34 7.31 10.38
C LEU A 130 18.10 8.32 11.53
N THR A 131 16.92 8.96 11.52
CA THR A 131 16.48 9.82 12.63
C THR A 131 15.65 9.04 13.66
N ASN A 132 15.62 9.55 14.90
CA ASN A 132 14.78 8.97 15.95
C ASN A 132 13.29 9.02 15.59
N GLU A 133 12.86 10.08 14.90
CA GLU A 133 11.49 10.25 14.42
C GLU A 133 11.09 9.14 13.43
N LEU A 134 11.94 8.84 12.44
CA LEU A 134 11.68 7.76 11.48
C LEU A 134 11.58 6.39 12.14
N ARG A 135 12.45 6.13 13.14
CA ARG A 135 12.37 4.91 13.94
C ARG A 135 11.05 4.83 14.73
N GLN A 136 10.58 5.95 15.29
CA GLN A 136 9.34 6.00 16.05
C GLN A 136 8.13 5.78 15.13
N ARG A 137 8.06 6.47 13.98
CA ARG A 137 7.03 6.27 12.96
C ARG A 137 6.96 4.80 12.50
N TYR A 138 8.10 4.16 12.27
CA TYR A 138 8.16 2.73 11.95
C TYR A 138 7.61 1.85 13.09
N ALA A 139 7.99 2.12 14.33
CA ALA A 139 7.51 1.37 15.48
C ALA A 139 5.98 1.49 15.66
N ASP A 140 5.44 2.69 15.49
CA ASP A 140 4.01 2.97 15.58
C ASP A 140 3.22 2.29 14.44
N ALA A 141 3.75 2.32 13.22
CA ALA A 141 3.22 1.61 12.06
C ALA A 141 3.15 0.09 12.32
N VAL A 142 4.24 -0.52 12.79
CA VAL A 142 4.27 -1.96 13.13
C VAL A 142 3.33 -2.28 14.29
N ALA A 143 3.23 -1.41 15.30
CA ALA A 143 2.30 -1.59 16.41
C ALA A 143 0.83 -1.55 15.93
N PHE A 144 0.50 -0.65 15.00
CA PHE A 144 -0.82 -0.62 14.37
C PHE A 144 -1.11 -1.89 13.57
N LEU A 145 -0.17 -2.34 12.71
CA LEU A 145 -0.33 -3.57 11.93
C LEU A 145 -0.52 -4.81 12.83
N LYS A 146 0.17 -4.86 13.98
CA LYS A 146 -0.07 -5.88 15.01
C LYS A 146 -1.49 -5.82 15.57
N ARG A 147 -2.01 -4.63 15.89
CA ARG A 147 -3.40 -4.46 16.34
C ARG A 147 -4.42 -4.89 15.28
N VAL A 148 -4.15 -4.60 14.01
CA VAL A 148 -4.98 -5.07 12.88
C VAL A 148 -4.96 -6.60 12.80
N SER A 149 -3.78 -7.22 12.92
CA SER A 149 -3.66 -8.69 12.90
C SER A 149 -4.41 -9.37 14.07
N LYS A 150 -4.48 -8.71 15.23
CA LYS A 150 -5.28 -9.17 16.38
C LYS A 150 -6.79 -8.92 16.21
N GLY A 151 -7.18 -8.01 15.32
CA GLY A 151 -8.57 -7.58 15.13
C GLY A 151 -9.03 -6.47 16.07
N GLU A 152 -8.10 -5.81 16.76
CA GLU A 152 -8.40 -4.65 17.63
C GLU A 152 -8.66 -3.38 16.80
N ALA A 153 -8.08 -3.31 15.60
CA ALA A 153 -8.27 -2.22 14.64
C ALA A 153 -8.77 -2.79 13.30
N GLY A 154 -9.84 -2.23 12.76
CA GLY A 154 -10.39 -2.62 11.46
C GLY A 154 -9.77 -1.85 10.31
N LEU A 155 -9.81 -2.42 9.09
CA LEU A 155 -9.27 -1.77 7.90
C LEU A 155 -10.08 -0.53 7.44
N GLY A 156 -11.25 -0.28 8.03
CA GLY A 156 -12.16 0.79 7.60
C GLY A 156 -12.81 0.54 6.23
N LEU A 157 -12.61 -0.65 5.65
CA LEU A 157 -13.43 -1.14 4.55
C LEU A 157 -14.84 -1.21 5.09
N ALA A 158 -15.77 -0.44 4.52
CA ALA A 158 -17.17 -0.44 4.92
C ALA A 158 -17.61 -1.90 5.04
N ALA A 159 -17.81 -2.34 6.28
CA ALA A 159 -18.35 -3.66 6.53
C ALA A 159 -19.74 -3.65 5.90
N GLU A 160 -19.91 -4.38 4.80
CA GLU A 160 -21.24 -4.78 4.39
C GLU A 160 -21.87 -5.52 5.58
N ALA A 161 -22.93 -4.91 6.10
CA ALA A 161 -24.00 -5.49 6.90
C ALA A 161 -23.57 -6.43 8.05
N THR A 162 -23.14 -5.83 9.16
CA THR A 162 -23.61 -6.36 10.44
C THR A 162 -25.10 -6.01 10.55
N PRO A 163 -26.04 -6.95 10.75
CA PRO A 163 -27.43 -6.59 11.03
C PRO A 163 -27.46 -5.66 12.25
N PRO A 164 -28.40 -4.70 12.31
CA PRO A 164 -28.42 -3.71 13.37
C PRO A 164 -28.48 -4.44 14.70
N ILE A 165 -27.46 -4.23 15.53
CA ILE A 165 -27.52 -4.58 16.94
C ILE A 165 -28.61 -3.67 17.51
N THR A 166 -29.81 -4.21 17.64
CA THR A 166 -30.86 -3.64 18.48
C THR A 166 -30.40 -3.72 19.93
N ALA A 167 -29.58 -2.77 20.36
CA ALA A 167 -29.34 -2.46 21.75
C ALA A 167 -28.66 -1.08 21.87
N ALA A 168 -29.51 -0.08 22.16
CA ALA A 168 -29.24 1.12 22.94
C ALA A 168 -27.86 1.83 22.80
N GLY A 169 -27.90 3.04 22.23
CA GLY A 169 -26.93 4.10 22.52
C GLY A 169 -26.11 4.60 21.34
N GLU A 170 -26.77 5.18 20.33
CA GLU A 170 -26.11 5.99 19.32
C GLU A 170 -25.69 7.34 19.95
N ILE A 171 -24.39 7.61 20.08
CA ILE A 171 -23.88 8.97 20.34
C ILE A 171 -23.29 9.50 19.03
N ARG A 172 -24.06 10.35 18.33
CA ARG A 172 -23.58 11.17 17.23
C ARG A 172 -23.82 12.63 17.54
N GLY A 173 -22.75 13.41 17.55
CA GLY A 173 -22.80 14.87 17.62
C GLY A 173 -23.01 15.37 19.03
N GLY A 174 -22.13 16.26 19.48
CA GLY A 174 -22.19 16.85 20.81
C GLY A 174 -23.45 17.67 21.02
N GLU A 175 -24.44 17.05 21.64
CA GLU A 175 -25.47 17.74 22.42
C GLU A 175 -25.59 16.98 23.75
N ILE A 176 -25.15 17.59 24.84
CA ILE A 176 -25.29 17.03 26.18
C ILE A 176 -26.74 17.29 26.60
N LEU A 177 -27.64 16.36 26.31
CA LEU A 177 -28.99 16.39 26.86
C LEU A 177 -28.92 15.95 28.33
N VAL A 178 -28.80 16.93 29.24
CA VAL A 178 -28.90 16.69 30.69
C VAL A 178 -30.37 16.49 31.04
N GLU A 179 -30.83 15.25 31.00
CA GLU A 179 -32.13 14.90 31.57
C GLU A 179 -31.96 14.67 33.08
N SER A 180 -32.28 15.69 33.89
CA SER A 180 -32.23 15.56 35.34
C SER A 180 -33.43 14.73 35.82
N GLN A 181 -33.17 13.62 36.51
CA GLN A 181 -34.24 12.89 37.19
C GLN A 181 -34.98 13.80 38.18
N PRO A 182 -36.31 13.65 38.33
CA PRO A 182 -37.10 14.48 39.22
C PRO A 182 -36.56 14.38 40.66
N ARG A 183 -36.38 15.54 41.30
CA ARG A 183 -35.74 15.65 42.62
C ARG A 183 -36.50 14.79 43.65
N LEU A 184 -35.89 13.67 44.07
CA LEU A 184 -36.49 12.75 45.06
C LEU A 184 -36.50 13.33 46.49
N PHE A 185 -35.62 14.28 46.79
CA PHE A 185 -35.52 14.92 48.10
C PHE A 185 -35.72 16.44 48.01
N GLY A 186 -36.97 16.87 47.88
CA GLY A 186 -37.37 18.26 48.09
C GLY A 186 -37.93 18.46 49.50
N ARG A 187 -37.54 19.55 50.18
CA ARG A 187 -37.99 19.92 51.55
C ARG A 187 -39.49 20.29 51.64
N ASN A 188 -40.27 20.07 50.57
CA ASN A 188 -41.64 20.58 50.43
C ASN A 188 -42.72 19.49 50.34
N ARG A 189 -42.55 18.37 51.06
CA ARG A 189 -43.71 17.54 51.47
C ARG A 189 -44.26 18.08 52.79
N ARG A 190 -45.11 19.11 52.72
CA ARG A 190 -46.04 19.38 53.83
C ARG A 190 -47.08 18.26 53.81
N GLY A 191 -47.08 17.46 54.87
CA GLY A 191 -47.94 16.31 55.03
C GLY A 191 -49.41 16.66 54.87
N VAL A 192 -50.10 15.90 54.02
CA VAL A 192 -51.55 15.81 54.05
C VAL A 192 -51.86 14.71 55.05
N ARG A 193 -52.51 15.10 56.15
CA ARG A 193 -53.16 14.20 57.11
C ARG A 193 -54.41 13.61 56.49
#